data_AF-A0AAD9IIP3-F1
#
_entry.id   AF-A0AAD9IIP3-F1
#
_cell.length_a   1.000
_cell.length_b   1.000
_cell.length_c   1.000
_cell.angle_alpha   90.00
_cell.angle_beta   90.00
_cell.angle_gamma   90.00
#
_symmetry.space_group_name_H-M   'P 1'
#
loop_
_entity.id
_entity.type
_entity.pdbx_description
1 polymer ?
#
loop_
_entity_poly.entity_id
_entity_poly.type
_entity_poly.pdbx_seq_one_letter_code
_entity_poly.pdbx_strand_id
1 'polypeptide(L)'
;MSKDLPQVRFGLPGASAASIAQEWYHDESVSVQEALKLLVTRIQTSGPVKQHHLQALYQRCKTGDELDRALKLTRLNYLARGALQQHAPFSHRTSKTLVQQAMQLGVPELAARALEHSAEFGLPADSVKEATPLLIYYSKQGDLLKMLEVYEVIKRQGRHPGPDVCYVLVKGCVDWGRADLARLIIKEFEAAGVRTRQGTLAYLNRRPSMGIESALPTAAEFAGALTDDGAVVERNAARA
;
A
#
# COMPACT_ATOMS: atom_id res chain seq x y z
N MET A 1 -44.67 12.34 -2.07
CA MET A 1 -44.17 11.00 -2.46
C MET A 1 -42.80 10.82 -1.82
N SER A 2 -42.79 10.38 -0.56
CA SER A 2 -41.57 10.12 0.22
C SER A 2 -41.18 8.66 -0.03
N LYS A 3 -39.97 8.39 -0.54
CA LYS A 3 -39.48 7.02 -0.74
C LYS A 3 -38.75 6.57 0.52
N ASP A 4 -39.26 5.50 1.12
CA ASP A 4 -38.68 4.77 2.24
C ASP A 4 -37.25 4.28 1.92
N LEU A 5 -36.31 4.62 2.81
CA LEU A 5 -35.00 3.97 2.91
C LEU A 5 -35.14 2.69 3.74
N PRO A 6 -34.49 1.58 3.36
CA PRO A 6 -34.59 0.33 4.11
C PRO A 6 -33.92 0.48 5.48
N GLN A 7 -34.72 0.37 6.54
CA GLN A 7 -34.20 0.31 7.91
C GLN A 7 -33.50 -1.03 8.14
N VAL A 8 -32.18 -0.99 8.30
CA VAL A 8 -31.38 -2.12 8.78
C VAL A 8 -31.72 -2.33 10.26
N ARG A 9 -32.50 -3.37 10.56
CA ARG A 9 -32.81 -3.77 11.94
C ARG A 9 -31.59 -4.47 12.55
N PHE A 10 -30.93 -3.78 13.48
CA PHE A 10 -29.91 -4.39 14.34
C PHE A 10 -30.59 -5.22 15.43
N GLY A 11 -30.56 -6.54 15.29
CA GLY A 11 -30.96 -7.47 16.34
C GLY A 11 -29.88 -7.52 17.44
N LEU A 12 -30.30 -7.52 18.70
CA LEU A 12 -29.41 -7.72 19.85
C LEU A 12 -28.78 -9.13 19.79
N PRO A 13 -27.44 -9.28 19.82
CA PRO A 13 -26.83 -10.60 19.86
C PRO A 13 -26.85 -11.19 21.27
N GLY A 14 -27.20 -12.47 21.37
CA GLY A 14 -27.02 -13.27 22.58
C GLY A 14 -25.55 -13.34 23.00
N ALA A 15 -25.31 -13.35 24.30
CA ALA A 15 -24.02 -13.16 24.98
C ALA A 15 -22.88 -14.15 24.61
N SER A 16 -23.09 -15.15 23.75
CA SER A 16 -22.13 -16.21 23.41
C SER A 16 -21.18 -15.85 22.26
N ALA A 17 -21.63 -15.11 21.22
CA ALA A 17 -20.76 -14.75 20.09
C ALA A 17 -19.81 -13.58 20.41
N ALA A 18 -20.18 -12.77 21.40
CA ALA A 18 -19.41 -11.60 21.80
C ALA A 18 -18.09 -11.97 22.51
N SER A 19 -18.06 -13.05 23.30
CA SER A 19 -16.85 -13.46 24.04
C SER A 19 -15.83 -14.18 23.14
N ILE A 20 -16.28 -15.05 22.23
CA ILE A 20 -15.38 -15.82 21.34
C ILE A 20 -14.59 -14.90 20.39
N ALA A 21 -15.22 -13.85 19.87
CA ALA A 21 -14.54 -12.89 19.00
C ALA A 21 -13.55 -11.99 19.76
N GLN A 22 -13.55 -12.00 21.09
CA GLN A 22 -12.65 -11.21 21.92
C GLN A 22 -11.30 -11.92 22.14
N GLU A 23 -11.24 -13.25 21.94
CA GLU A 23 -10.07 -14.08 22.30
C GLU A 23 -9.50 -14.91 21.16
N TRP A 24 -10.13 -14.93 19.96
CA TRP A 24 -9.69 -15.78 18.85
C TRP A 24 -8.21 -15.62 18.47
N TYR A 25 -7.63 -14.44 18.67
CA TYR A 25 -6.24 -14.16 18.33
C TYR A 25 -5.24 -14.56 19.42
N HIS A 26 -5.71 -14.91 20.62
CA HIS A 26 -4.92 -15.58 21.66
C HIS A 26 -4.99 -17.11 21.55
N ASP A 27 -5.97 -17.63 20.81
CA ASP A 27 -6.13 -19.06 20.56
C ASP A 27 -5.44 -19.47 19.26
N GLU A 28 -4.30 -20.15 19.38
CA GLU A 28 -3.53 -20.66 18.25
C GLU A 28 -4.26 -21.77 17.48
N SER A 29 -5.25 -22.43 18.10
CA SER A 29 -6.02 -23.50 17.45
C SER A 29 -6.99 -22.97 16.38
N VAL A 30 -7.42 -21.72 16.50
CA VAL A 30 -8.35 -21.10 15.54
C VAL A 30 -7.63 -20.84 14.22
N SER A 31 -8.09 -21.46 13.14
CA SER A 31 -7.53 -21.21 11.81
C SER A 31 -7.83 -19.79 11.32
N VAL A 32 -7.02 -19.28 10.38
CA VAL A 32 -7.27 -17.99 9.72
C VAL A 32 -8.63 -17.97 9.02
N GLN A 33 -9.06 -19.10 8.46
CA GLN A 33 -10.37 -19.23 7.81
C GLN A 33 -11.53 -19.12 8.80
N GLU A 34 -11.41 -19.71 9.99
CA GLU A 34 -12.40 -19.58 11.05
C GLU A 34 -12.42 -18.15 11.60
N ALA A 35 -11.26 -17.56 11.84
CA ALA A 35 -11.13 -16.16 12.25
C ALA A 35 -11.79 -15.21 11.25
N LEU A 36 -11.58 -15.41 9.95
CA LEU A 36 -12.25 -14.66 8.89
C LEU A 36 -13.77 -14.78 8.99
N LYS A 37 -14.32 -15.99 9.09
CA LYS A 37 -15.76 -16.23 9.21
C LYS A 37 -16.35 -15.55 10.45
N LEU A 38 -15.68 -15.67 11.59
CA LEU A 38 -16.08 -15.02 12.84
C LEU A 38 -16.11 -13.50 12.69
N LEU A 39 -15.07 -12.90 12.12
CA LEU A 39 -14.98 -11.44 11.96
C LEU A 39 -15.97 -10.90 10.93
N VAL A 40 -16.20 -11.59 9.79
CA VAL A 40 -17.23 -11.21 8.82
C VAL A 40 -18.61 -11.19 9.48
N THR A 41 -18.95 -12.27 10.19
CA THR A 41 -20.24 -12.39 10.88
C THR A 41 -20.41 -11.27 11.90
N ARG A 42 -19.37 -10.96 12.68
CA ARG A 42 -19.37 -9.85 13.64
C ARG A 42 -19.56 -8.49 12.98
N ILE A 43 -18.89 -8.22 11.85
CA ILE A 43 -19.05 -6.96 11.13
C ILE A 43 -20.49 -6.79 10.65
N GLN A 44 -21.11 -7.85 10.15
CA GLN A 44 -22.48 -7.83 9.66
C GLN A 44 -23.53 -7.69 10.76
N THR A 45 -23.33 -8.31 11.92
CA THR A 45 -24.33 -8.32 13.00
C THR A 45 -24.17 -7.18 14.00
N SER A 46 -22.92 -6.78 14.29
CA SER A 46 -22.58 -5.86 15.39
C SER A 46 -21.75 -4.66 14.94
N GLY A 47 -21.45 -4.53 13.64
CA GLY A 47 -20.68 -3.43 13.09
C GLY A 47 -19.15 -3.62 13.18
N PRO A 48 -18.38 -2.57 12.86
CA PRO A 48 -16.95 -2.70 12.59
C PRO A 48 -16.15 -3.20 13.78
N VAL A 49 -15.13 -4.01 13.48
CA VAL A 49 -14.17 -4.53 14.45
C VAL A 49 -13.01 -3.57 14.67
N LYS A 50 -12.39 -3.67 15.86
CA LYS A 50 -11.21 -2.91 16.22
C LYS A 50 -10.00 -3.30 15.35
N GLN A 51 -9.12 -2.34 15.08
CA GLN A 51 -7.96 -2.51 14.19
C GLN A 51 -7.00 -3.63 14.62
N HIS A 52 -6.88 -3.90 15.91
CA HIS A 52 -5.99 -4.96 16.40
C HIS A 52 -6.40 -6.35 15.89
N HIS A 53 -7.69 -6.60 15.62
CA HIS A 53 -8.12 -7.86 15.01
C HIS A 53 -7.61 -7.99 13.57
N LEU A 54 -7.61 -6.90 12.81
CA LEU A 54 -7.06 -6.90 11.44
C LEU A 54 -5.54 -7.12 11.46
N GLN A 55 -4.84 -6.46 12.39
CA GLN A 55 -3.40 -6.62 12.56
C GLN A 55 -3.02 -8.05 12.96
N ALA A 56 -3.74 -8.64 13.93
CA ALA A 56 -3.53 -10.03 14.33
C ALA A 56 -3.85 -11.01 13.19
N LEU A 57 -4.87 -10.74 12.39
CA LEU A 57 -5.24 -11.57 11.24
C LEU A 57 -4.12 -11.58 10.19
N TYR A 58 -3.58 -10.41 9.85
CA TYR A 58 -2.42 -10.33 8.94
C TYR A 58 -1.25 -11.16 9.46
N GLN A 59 -0.86 -10.99 10.72
CA GLN A 59 0.28 -11.73 11.31
C GLN A 59 0.13 -13.25 11.27
N ARG A 60 -1.11 -13.76 11.26
CA ARG A 60 -1.40 -15.21 11.22
C ARG A 60 -1.53 -15.79 9.81
N CYS A 61 -1.63 -14.95 8.78
CA CYS A 61 -1.73 -15.43 7.40
C CYS A 61 -0.46 -16.17 6.99
N LYS A 62 -0.58 -17.39 6.47
CA LYS A 62 0.54 -18.22 6.00
C LYS A 62 0.66 -18.29 4.49
N THR A 63 -0.36 -17.79 3.78
CA THR A 63 -0.43 -17.82 2.31
C THR A 63 -0.90 -16.48 1.76
N GLY A 64 -0.58 -16.19 0.49
CA GLY A 64 -1.06 -15.00 -0.20
C GLY A 64 -2.59 -14.93 -0.28
N ASP A 65 -3.25 -16.08 -0.48
CA ASP A 65 -4.72 -16.17 -0.53
C ASP A 65 -5.37 -15.80 0.79
N GLU A 66 -4.80 -16.24 1.92
CA GLU A 66 -5.26 -15.84 3.25
C GLU A 66 -5.08 -14.34 3.48
N LEU A 67 -3.93 -13.79 3.06
CA LEU A 67 -3.66 -12.36 3.19
C LEU A 67 -4.60 -11.51 2.32
N ASP A 68 -4.88 -11.93 1.09
CA ASP A 68 -5.84 -11.26 0.20
C ASP A 68 -7.26 -11.28 0.77
N ARG A 69 -7.69 -12.40 1.37
CA ARG A 69 -8.98 -12.48 2.09
C ARG A 69 -9.01 -11.58 3.33
N ALA A 70 -7.91 -11.52 4.08
CA ALA A 70 -7.78 -10.59 5.21
C ALA A 70 -7.86 -9.13 4.76
N LEU A 71 -7.27 -8.79 3.61
CA LEU A 71 -7.35 -7.45 3.02
C LEU A 71 -8.79 -7.11 2.56
N LYS A 72 -9.51 -8.08 1.98
CA LYS A 72 -10.95 -7.93 1.67
C LYS A 72 -11.79 -7.70 2.92
N LEU A 73 -11.50 -8.39 4.03
CA LEU A 73 -12.11 -8.13 5.33
C LEU A 73 -11.82 -6.71 5.82
N THR A 74 -10.60 -6.21 5.64
CA THR A 74 -10.22 -4.84 6.00
C THR A 74 -11.05 -3.80 5.25
N ARG A 75 -11.26 -3.99 3.94
CA ARG A 75 -12.19 -3.18 3.14
C ARG A 75 -13.61 -3.23 3.70
N LEU A 76 -14.13 -4.43 3.95
CA LEU A 76 -15.47 -4.60 4.56
C LEU A 76 -15.58 -3.86 5.89
N ASN A 77 -14.56 -3.96 6.74
CA ASN A 77 -14.52 -3.27 8.03
C ASN A 77 -14.51 -1.75 7.87
N TYR A 78 -13.77 -1.22 6.89
CA TYR A 78 -13.74 0.21 6.61
C TYR A 78 -15.09 0.73 6.08
N LEU A 79 -15.74 -0.02 5.19
CA LEU A 79 -17.10 0.30 4.72
C LEU A 79 -18.11 0.32 5.87
N ALA A 80 -18.04 -0.65 6.79
CA ALA A 80 -18.88 -0.69 7.98
C ALA A 80 -18.64 0.52 8.91
N ARG A 81 -17.39 0.99 9.04
CA ARG A 81 -17.06 2.25 9.73
C ARG A 81 -17.65 3.46 9.02
N GLY A 82 -17.56 3.49 7.69
CA GLY A 82 -18.13 4.55 6.86
C GLY A 82 -19.65 4.70 7.06
N ALA A 83 -20.38 3.58 7.19
CA ALA A 83 -21.81 3.59 7.52
C ALA A 83 -22.12 4.21 8.89
N LEU A 84 -21.14 4.25 9.79
CA LEU A 84 -21.21 4.89 11.11
C LEU A 84 -20.55 6.29 11.13
N GLN A 85 -20.27 6.87 9.97
CA GLN A 85 -19.57 8.16 9.81
C GLN A 85 -18.16 8.19 10.43
N GLN A 86 -17.51 7.03 10.59
CA GLN A 86 -16.17 6.88 11.14
C GLN A 86 -15.10 6.82 10.04
N HIS A 87 -14.95 7.92 9.28
CA HIS A 87 -14.11 7.97 8.08
C HIS A 87 -12.60 8.04 8.33
N ALA A 88 -12.18 8.21 9.59
CA ALA A 88 -10.77 8.28 9.94
C ALA A 88 -10.02 7.02 9.43
N PRO A 89 -8.87 7.20 8.74
CA PRO A 89 -8.03 6.09 8.33
C PRO A 89 -7.61 5.20 9.50
N PHE A 90 -7.29 3.95 9.19
CA PHE A 90 -6.59 3.06 10.09
C PHE A 90 -5.20 3.59 10.42
N SER A 91 -4.60 3.07 11.48
CA SER A 91 -3.25 3.45 11.88
C SER A 91 -2.18 2.99 10.89
N HIS A 92 -1.06 3.72 10.81
CA HIS A 92 0.15 3.27 10.08
C HIS A 92 0.61 1.88 10.51
N ARG A 93 0.37 1.48 11.77
CA ARG A 93 0.63 0.12 12.24
C ARG A 93 -0.09 -0.93 11.40
N THR A 94 -1.32 -0.66 10.96
CA THR A 94 -2.10 -1.59 10.12
C THR A 94 -1.43 -1.78 8.76
N SER A 95 -1.06 -0.68 8.09
CA SER A 95 -0.30 -0.72 6.83
C SER A 95 1.06 -1.42 7.01
N LYS A 96 1.79 -1.09 8.08
CA LYS A 96 3.09 -1.69 8.39
C LYS A 96 2.98 -3.21 8.56
N THR A 97 2.00 -3.68 9.33
CA THR A 97 1.78 -5.11 9.54
C THR A 97 1.40 -5.83 8.24
N LEU A 98 0.55 -5.21 7.40
CA LEU A 98 0.21 -5.75 6.07
C LEU A 98 1.45 -5.89 5.18
N VAL A 99 2.24 -4.81 5.06
CA VAL A 99 3.47 -4.82 4.24
C VAL A 99 4.46 -5.85 4.75
N GLN A 100 4.71 -5.89 6.06
CA GLN A 100 5.62 -6.86 6.66
C GLN A 100 5.19 -8.30 6.35
N GLN A 101 3.90 -8.61 6.48
CA GLN A 101 3.40 -9.94 6.18
C GLN A 101 3.49 -10.27 4.68
N ALA A 102 3.06 -9.36 3.81
CA ALA A 102 3.13 -9.56 2.37
C ALA A 102 4.56 -9.87 1.90
N MET A 103 5.53 -9.15 2.46
CA MET A 103 6.95 -9.34 2.21
C MET A 103 7.46 -10.70 2.70
N GLN A 104 7.03 -11.14 3.89
CA GLN A 104 7.39 -12.46 4.42
C GLN A 104 6.80 -13.62 3.60
N LEU A 105 5.59 -13.43 3.07
CA LEU A 105 4.89 -14.43 2.26
C LEU A 105 5.31 -14.41 0.78
N GLY A 106 6.17 -13.49 0.37
CA GLY A 106 6.62 -13.36 -1.02
C GLY A 106 5.54 -12.85 -1.98
N VAL A 107 4.54 -12.11 -1.48
CA VAL A 107 3.43 -11.51 -2.25
C VAL A 107 3.38 -9.98 -2.10
N PRO A 108 4.49 -9.26 -2.35
CA PRO A 108 4.59 -7.81 -2.17
C PRO A 108 3.58 -7.01 -3.00
N GLU A 109 3.11 -7.55 -4.12
CA GLU A 109 2.09 -6.96 -4.99
C GLU A 109 0.76 -6.73 -4.27
N LEU A 110 0.39 -7.59 -3.31
CA LEU A 110 -0.83 -7.39 -2.51
C LEU A 110 -0.70 -6.13 -1.64
N ALA A 111 0.47 -5.91 -1.04
CA ALA A 111 0.73 -4.73 -0.25
C ALA A 111 0.86 -3.47 -1.11
N ALA A 112 1.53 -3.56 -2.27
CA ALA A 112 1.64 -2.44 -3.21
C ALA A 112 0.26 -1.96 -3.66
N ARG A 113 -0.60 -2.87 -4.11
CA ARG A 113 -1.99 -2.58 -4.49
C ARG A 113 -2.80 -1.96 -3.35
N ALA A 114 -2.61 -2.46 -2.12
CA ALA A 114 -3.32 -1.93 -0.96
C ALA A 114 -2.91 -0.49 -0.62
N LEU A 115 -1.62 -0.15 -0.79
CA LEU A 115 -1.12 1.21 -0.55
C LEU A 115 -1.51 2.17 -1.69
N GLU A 116 -1.50 1.70 -2.94
CA GLU A 116 -1.99 2.46 -4.09
C GLU A 116 -3.46 2.84 -3.93
N HIS A 117 -4.29 1.86 -3.56
CA HIS A 117 -5.71 2.06 -3.30
C HIS A 117 -6.01 2.24 -1.80
N SER A 118 -5.14 2.96 -1.08
CA SER A 118 -5.23 3.12 0.39
C SER A 118 -6.61 3.56 0.88
N ALA A 119 -7.28 4.47 0.16
CA ALA A 119 -8.63 4.94 0.48
C ALA A 119 -9.70 3.82 0.44
N GLU A 120 -9.55 2.83 -0.46
CA GLU A 120 -10.48 1.68 -0.55
C GLU A 120 -10.40 0.80 0.70
N PHE A 121 -9.18 0.64 1.23
CA PHE A 121 -8.90 -0.20 2.40
C PHE A 121 -8.91 0.60 3.71
N GLY A 122 -9.19 1.90 3.67
CA GLY A 122 -9.10 2.78 4.83
C GLY A 122 -7.70 2.90 5.42
N LEU A 123 -6.65 2.71 4.63
CA LEU A 123 -5.25 2.87 5.06
C LEU A 123 -4.82 4.35 4.93
N PRO A 124 -3.81 4.81 5.72
CA PRO A 124 -3.26 6.15 5.56
C PRO A 124 -2.70 6.38 4.16
N ALA A 125 -3.09 7.49 3.52
CA ALA A 125 -2.55 7.88 2.24
C ALA A 125 -1.06 8.24 2.34
N ASP A 126 -0.56 8.78 3.46
CA ASP A 126 0.85 9.18 3.62
C ASP A 126 1.78 8.05 4.09
N SER A 127 1.52 6.81 3.68
CA SER A 127 2.23 5.58 4.08
C SER A 127 3.63 5.41 3.46
N VAL A 128 4.39 6.50 3.30
CA VAL A 128 5.73 6.49 2.65
C VAL A 128 6.70 5.55 3.35
N LYS A 129 6.70 5.54 4.69
CA LYS A 129 7.56 4.67 5.49
C LYS A 129 7.21 3.19 5.30
N GLU A 130 5.92 2.89 5.17
CA GLU A 130 5.42 1.53 4.92
C GLU A 130 5.64 1.10 3.46
N ALA A 131 5.67 2.02 2.50
CA ALA A 131 5.98 1.72 1.10
C ALA A 131 7.49 1.50 0.83
N THR A 132 8.37 2.11 1.62
CA THR A 132 9.84 2.01 1.43
C THR A 132 10.38 0.56 1.37
N PRO A 133 9.92 -0.39 2.20
CA PRO A 133 10.30 -1.80 2.06
C PRO A 133 10.00 -2.41 0.68
N LEU A 134 8.89 -2.00 0.03
CA LEU A 134 8.54 -2.48 -1.32
C LEU A 134 9.52 -1.95 -2.36
N LEU A 135 9.94 -0.68 -2.25
CA LEU A 135 11.00 -0.12 -3.10
C LEU A 135 12.31 -0.90 -2.98
N ILE A 136 12.72 -1.19 -1.74
CA ILE A 136 13.94 -1.96 -1.47
C ILE A 136 13.80 -3.38 -2.05
N TYR A 137 12.62 -3.99 -1.94
CA TYR A 137 12.37 -5.32 -2.50
C TYR A 137 12.51 -5.32 -4.01
N TYR A 138 11.75 -4.48 -4.73
CA TYR A 138 11.78 -4.45 -6.18
C TYR A 138 13.16 -4.03 -6.71
N SER A 139 13.84 -3.11 -6.02
CA SER A 139 15.25 -2.78 -6.27
C SER A 139 16.17 -3.99 -6.21
N LYS A 140 16.02 -4.87 -5.21
CA LYS A 140 16.85 -6.08 -5.07
C LYS A 140 16.52 -7.15 -6.11
N GLN A 141 15.26 -7.23 -6.56
CA GLN A 141 14.82 -8.18 -7.59
C GLN A 141 15.12 -7.72 -9.02
N GLY A 142 15.49 -6.45 -9.22
CA GLY A 142 15.69 -5.88 -10.56
C GLY A 142 14.40 -5.49 -11.28
N ASP A 143 13.27 -5.59 -10.61
CA ASP A 143 11.96 -5.15 -11.12
C ASP A 143 11.86 -3.62 -10.99
N LEU A 144 12.65 -2.91 -11.81
CA LEU A 144 12.70 -1.45 -11.77
C LEU A 144 11.37 -0.82 -12.18
N LEU A 145 10.55 -1.49 -12.98
CA LEU A 145 9.22 -1.00 -13.35
C LEU A 145 8.32 -0.92 -12.10
N LYS A 146 8.15 -2.02 -11.37
CA LYS A 146 7.34 -2.00 -10.13
C LYS A 146 7.95 -1.11 -9.05
N MET A 147 9.28 -1.01 -8.99
CA MET A 147 9.93 -0.05 -8.09
C MET A 147 9.50 1.39 -8.40
N LEU A 148 9.43 1.76 -9.68
CA LEU A 148 9.01 3.10 -10.10
C LEU A 148 7.50 3.31 -9.95
N GLU A 149 6.67 2.28 -10.16
CA GLU A 149 5.23 2.35 -9.86
C GLU A 149 4.97 2.67 -8.38
N VAL A 150 5.68 1.98 -7.46
CA VAL A 150 5.58 2.27 -6.02
C VAL A 150 6.06 3.70 -5.70
N TYR A 151 7.09 4.19 -6.40
CA TYR A 151 7.56 5.56 -6.26
C TYR A 151 6.50 6.58 -6.70
N GLU A 152 5.82 6.34 -7.81
CA GLU A 152 4.73 7.20 -8.28
C GLU A 152 3.55 7.22 -7.30
N VAL A 153 3.21 6.07 -6.70
CA VAL A 153 2.22 6.01 -5.62
C VAL A 153 2.60 6.93 -4.46
N ILE A 154 3.87 6.90 -4.03
CA ILE A 154 4.38 7.76 -2.95
C ILE A 154 4.28 9.25 -3.34
N LYS A 155 4.60 9.61 -4.59
CA LYS A 155 4.52 10.99 -5.09
C LYS A 155 3.10 11.53 -5.06
N ARG A 156 2.14 10.78 -5.62
CA ARG A 156 0.72 11.18 -5.71
C ARG A 156 0.08 11.41 -4.35
N GLN A 157 0.63 10.81 -3.29
CA GLN A 157 0.14 10.93 -1.92
C GLN A 157 0.56 12.24 -1.22
N GLY A 158 1.15 13.18 -1.96
CA GLY A 158 1.22 14.60 -1.57
C GLY A 158 2.42 14.97 -0.71
N ARG A 159 3.39 14.06 -0.51
CA ARG A 159 4.68 14.38 0.12
C ARG A 159 5.81 13.93 -0.78
N HIS A 160 6.63 14.87 -1.23
CA HIS A 160 7.87 14.52 -1.91
C HIS A 160 8.71 13.63 -0.98
N PRO A 161 9.05 12.42 -1.42
CA PRO A 161 9.83 11.52 -0.59
C PRO A 161 11.21 12.11 -0.27
N GLY A 162 11.75 11.73 0.87
CA GLY A 162 13.02 12.26 1.36
C GLY A 162 14.26 11.65 0.68
N PRO A 163 15.47 12.10 1.06
CA PRO A 163 16.72 11.64 0.47
C PRO A 163 17.00 10.13 0.61
N ASP A 164 16.37 9.46 1.58
CA ASP A 164 16.43 8.00 1.74
C ASP A 164 15.82 7.26 0.54
N VAL A 165 14.67 7.73 0.05
CA VAL A 165 13.99 7.12 -1.10
C VAL A 165 14.79 7.35 -2.37
N CYS A 166 15.33 8.56 -2.57
CA CYS A 166 16.25 8.86 -3.66
C CYS A 166 17.42 7.87 -3.69
N TYR A 167 18.05 7.61 -2.54
CA TYR A 167 19.14 6.66 -2.43
C TYR A 167 18.72 5.24 -2.85
N VAL A 168 17.58 4.74 -2.37
CA VAL A 168 17.08 3.39 -2.73
C VAL A 168 16.85 3.27 -4.23
N LEU A 169 16.20 4.25 -4.84
CA LEU A 169 15.91 4.28 -6.28
C LEU A 169 17.20 4.32 -7.11
N VAL A 170 18.10 5.24 -6.80
CA VAL A 170 19.41 5.37 -7.49
C VAL A 170 20.22 4.10 -7.34
N LYS A 171 20.28 3.53 -6.14
CA LYS A 171 20.98 2.27 -5.88
C LYS A 171 20.40 1.14 -6.75
N GLY A 172 19.08 0.98 -6.78
CA GLY A 172 18.42 -0.02 -7.62
C GLY A 172 18.74 0.15 -9.09
N CYS A 173 18.57 1.37 -9.62
CA CYS A 173 18.89 1.66 -11.02
C CYS A 173 20.36 1.38 -11.35
N VAL A 174 21.31 1.80 -10.53
CA VAL A 174 22.75 1.58 -10.78
C VAL A 174 23.13 0.10 -10.69
N ASP A 175 22.65 -0.60 -9.66
CA ASP A 175 23.00 -2.02 -9.45
C ASP A 175 22.57 -2.90 -10.64
N TRP A 176 21.50 -2.48 -11.34
CA TRP A 176 20.93 -3.13 -12.53
C TRP A 176 21.27 -2.44 -13.86
N GLY A 177 22.32 -1.61 -13.90
CA GLY A 177 22.86 -1.06 -15.15
C GLY A 177 22.10 0.13 -15.75
N ARG A 178 21.12 0.69 -15.05
CA ARG A 178 20.30 1.84 -15.48
C ARG A 178 20.75 3.15 -14.84
N ALA A 179 22.04 3.48 -14.97
CA ALA A 179 22.58 4.76 -14.47
C ALA A 179 21.96 5.99 -15.18
N ASP A 180 21.38 5.82 -16.35
CA ASP A 180 20.57 6.82 -17.05
C ASP A 180 19.30 7.18 -16.26
N LEU A 181 18.53 6.19 -15.79
CA LEU A 181 17.36 6.42 -14.94
C LEU A 181 17.75 7.04 -13.60
N ALA A 182 18.84 6.55 -13.00
CA ALA A 182 19.36 7.11 -11.75
C ALA A 182 19.64 8.62 -11.86
N ARG A 183 20.17 9.09 -12.99
CA ARG A 183 20.38 10.52 -13.26
C ARG A 183 19.07 11.31 -13.35
N LEU A 184 18.04 10.76 -13.98
CA LEU A 184 16.73 11.42 -14.05
C LEU A 184 16.10 11.55 -12.66
N ILE A 185 16.17 10.49 -11.86
CA ILE A 185 15.66 10.49 -10.48
C ILE A 185 16.38 11.54 -9.63
N ILE A 186 17.71 11.66 -9.73
CA ILE A 186 18.45 12.70 -9.00
C ILE A 186 17.96 14.10 -9.40
N LYS A 187 17.83 14.37 -10.72
CA LYS A 187 17.34 15.65 -11.22
C LYS A 187 15.93 15.97 -10.73
N GLU A 188 15.05 14.97 -10.70
CA GLU A 188 13.69 15.11 -10.19
C GLU A 188 13.67 15.49 -8.70
N PHE A 189 14.46 14.80 -7.86
CA PHE A 189 14.55 15.13 -6.43
C PHE A 189 15.16 16.52 -6.19
N GLU A 190 16.18 16.90 -6.97
CA GLU A 190 16.76 18.25 -6.90
C GLU A 190 15.76 19.33 -7.33
N ALA A 191 14.97 19.09 -8.39
CA ALA A 191 13.91 20.00 -8.83
C ALA A 191 12.79 20.14 -7.78
N ALA A 192 12.51 19.08 -7.02
CA ALA A 192 11.60 19.09 -5.88
C ALA A 192 12.20 19.71 -4.61
N GLY A 193 13.42 20.26 -4.67
CA GLY A 193 14.11 20.89 -3.52
C GLY A 193 14.64 19.89 -2.48
N VAL A 194 14.67 18.59 -2.80
CA VAL A 194 15.19 17.56 -1.91
C VAL A 194 16.71 17.44 -2.08
N ARG A 195 17.46 17.73 -1.01
CA ARG A 195 18.92 17.62 -1.03
C ARG A 195 19.36 16.16 -1.18
N THR A 196 19.92 15.82 -2.34
CA THR A 196 20.53 14.52 -2.60
C THR A 196 21.74 14.30 -1.70
N ARG A 197 21.88 13.09 -1.15
CA ARG A 197 23.02 12.73 -0.28
C ARG A 197 24.29 12.60 -1.12
N GLN A 198 25.43 12.98 -0.55
CA GLN A 198 26.74 12.76 -1.17
C GLN A 198 26.96 11.27 -1.52
N GLY A 199 26.53 10.37 -0.64
CA GLY A 199 26.58 8.92 -0.90
C GLY A 199 25.74 8.48 -2.10
N THR A 200 24.61 9.12 -2.37
CA THR A 200 23.78 8.84 -3.55
C THR A 200 24.49 9.25 -4.83
N LEU A 201 25.09 10.45 -4.86
CA LEU A 201 25.86 10.95 -6.00
C LEU A 201 27.11 10.08 -6.27
N ALA A 202 27.81 9.68 -5.21
CA ALA A 202 28.95 8.78 -5.33
C ALA A 202 28.55 7.40 -5.88
N TYR A 203 27.37 6.90 -5.52
CA TYR A 203 26.87 5.60 -6.00
C TYR A 203 26.62 5.60 -7.51
N LEU A 204 26.27 6.74 -8.11
CA LEU A 204 25.95 6.85 -9.55
C LEU A 204 27.09 6.38 -10.48
N ASN A 205 28.34 6.55 -10.03
CA ASN A 205 29.53 6.19 -10.81
C ASN A 205 30.01 4.76 -10.53
N ARG A 206 29.29 4.01 -9.69
CA ARG A 206 29.65 2.62 -9.37
C ARG A 206 29.32 1.72 -10.56
N ARG A 207 30.15 0.68 -10.77
CA ARG A 207 29.82 -0.38 -11.73
C ARG A 207 28.57 -1.15 -11.27
N PRO A 208 27.72 -1.60 -12.21
CA PRO A 208 26.58 -2.47 -11.89
C PRO A 208 27.06 -3.71 -11.15
N SER A 209 26.30 -4.11 -10.13
CA SER A 209 26.68 -5.20 -9.22
C SER A 209 25.76 -6.42 -9.31
N MET A 210 24.54 -6.25 -9.85
CA MET A 210 23.50 -7.29 -9.89
C MET A 210 23.16 -7.76 -11.31
N GLY A 211 23.87 -7.26 -12.34
CA GLY A 211 23.73 -7.68 -13.74
C GLY A 211 23.04 -6.65 -14.63
N ILE A 212 23.03 -6.91 -15.93
CA ILE A 212 22.33 -6.11 -16.95
C ILE A 212 21.30 -7.06 -17.58
N GLU A 213 20.07 -7.10 -17.08
CA GLU A 213 19.07 -8.01 -17.63
C GLU A 213 17.74 -7.30 -17.96
N SER A 214 17.55 -7.16 -19.28
CA SER A 214 16.33 -6.97 -20.10
C SER A 214 15.47 -5.69 -20.02
N ALA A 215 15.11 -5.24 -21.23
CA ALA A 215 14.06 -4.32 -21.69
C ALA A 215 13.25 -3.55 -20.63
N LEU A 216 13.85 -2.49 -20.09
CA LEU A 216 13.12 -1.45 -19.36
C LEU A 216 12.94 -0.23 -20.26
N PRO A 217 11.90 0.59 -20.02
CA PRO A 217 11.66 1.79 -20.80
C PRO A 217 12.91 2.67 -20.85
N THR A 218 13.20 3.22 -22.02
CA THR A 218 14.27 4.18 -22.23
C THR A 218 14.07 5.39 -21.30
N ALA A 219 15.16 6.12 -21.02
CA ALA A 219 15.08 7.37 -20.28
C ALA A 219 14.04 8.35 -20.84
N ALA A 220 13.75 8.29 -22.15
CA ALA A 220 12.72 9.10 -22.81
C ALA A 220 11.28 8.66 -22.44
N GLU A 221 11.02 7.35 -22.39
CA GLU A 221 9.71 6.81 -21.98
C GLU A 221 9.45 7.08 -20.48
N PHE A 222 10.49 7.05 -19.65
CA PHE A 222 10.39 7.45 -18.25
C PHE A 222 10.15 8.96 -18.08
N ALA A 223 10.84 9.81 -18.84
CA ALA A 223 10.64 11.26 -18.81
C ALA A 223 9.22 11.67 -19.28
N GLY A 224 8.63 10.93 -20.22
CA GLY A 224 7.22 11.09 -20.62
C GLY A 224 6.25 10.81 -19.46
N ALA A 225 6.50 9.77 -18.66
CA ALA A 225 5.70 9.46 -17.47
C ALA A 225 5.87 10.51 -16.34
N LEU A 226 7.05 11.13 -16.24
CA LEU A 226 7.33 12.20 -15.26
C LEU A 226 6.71 13.56 -15.61
N THR A 227 6.28 13.77 -16.86
CA THR A 227 5.77 15.07 -17.34
C THR A 227 4.24 15.14 -17.43
N ASP A 228 3.53 14.04 -17.13
CA ASP A 228 2.06 13.98 -17.19
C ASP A 228 1.36 14.45 -15.89
N ASP A 229 2.09 15.09 -14.98
CA ASP A 229 1.51 15.91 -13.91
C ASP A 229 1.05 17.26 -14.52
N GLY A 230 -0.10 17.26 -15.22
CA GLY A 230 -0.70 18.53 -15.65
C GLY A 230 -1.91 18.54 -16.60
N ALA A 231 -2.32 17.44 -17.23
CA ALA A 231 -3.35 17.49 -18.30
C ALA A 231 -4.77 17.03 -17.91
N VAL A 232 -5.16 17.11 -16.63
CA VAL A 232 -6.54 16.80 -16.16
C VAL A 232 -7.21 18.00 -15.49
N VAL A 233 -7.06 19.20 -16.08
CA VAL A 233 -8.00 20.31 -15.88
C VAL A 233 -8.17 20.98 -17.26
N GLU A 234 -9.41 21.27 -17.66
CA GLU A 234 -9.85 21.82 -18.97
C GLU A 234 -10.16 20.82 -20.11
N ARG A 235 -11.17 19.97 -19.93
CA ARG A 235 -12.01 19.51 -21.07
C ARG A 235 -13.52 19.62 -20.87
N ASN A 236 -13.99 20.35 -19.86
CA ASN A 236 -15.42 20.61 -19.63
C ASN A 236 -15.79 22.10 -19.71
N ALA A 237 -15.22 22.82 -20.68
CA ALA A 237 -15.66 24.16 -21.06
C ALA A 237 -15.63 24.34 -22.59
N ALA A 238 -16.20 23.39 -23.33
CA ALA A 238 -16.47 23.54 -24.77
C ALA A 238 -17.59 22.60 -25.21
N ARG A 239 -18.78 22.77 -24.64
CA ARG A 239 -20.05 22.42 -25.28
C ARG A 239 -21.07 23.47 -24.84
N ALA A 240 -21.08 24.56 -25.61
CA ALA A 240 -22.25 25.38 -25.81
C ALA A 240 -23.35 24.56 -26.52
#